data_AF-A0A9X1LCN3-F1
#
_entry.id   AF-A0A9X1LCN3-F1
#
_cell.length_a   1.000
_cell.length_b   1.000
_cell.length_c   1.000
_cell.angle_alpha   90.00
_cell.angle_beta   90.00
_cell.angle_gamma   90.00
#
_symmetry.space_group_name_H-M   'P 1'
#
loop_
_entity.id
_entity.type
_entity.pdbx_description
1 polymer ?
#
loop_
_entity_poly.entity_id
_entity_poly.type
_entity_poly.pdbx_seq_one_letter_code
_entity_poly.pdbx_strand_id
1 'polypeptide(L)' 'MPTEPQLVLPTMEAISRWSGIAVPNAAARHGLADFAALIAELEALRGTMQFEEEPSGFEAALRDCQEPGQGGAA' A
#
# COMPACT_ATOMS: atom_id res chain seq x y z
N MET A 1 -26.63 7.39 10.66
CA MET A 1 -25.70 7.68 9.56
C MET A 1 -24.33 7.18 9.98
N PRO A 2 -23.65 6.31 9.22
CA PRO A 2 -22.25 6.00 9.52
C PRO A 2 -21.45 7.31 9.50
N THR A 3 -20.63 7.52 10.52
CA THR A 3 -19.77 8.71 10.64
C THR A 3 -18.68 8.62 9.59
N GLU A 4 -18.47 9.72 8.85
CA GLU A 4 -17.43 9.80 7.84
C GLU A 4 -16.02 9.66 8.45
N PRO A 5 -15.10 8.89 7.84
CA PRO A 5 -13.74 8.74 8.38
C PRO A 5 -12.99 10.07 8.47
N GLN A 6 -12.16 10.20 9.50
CA GLN A 6 -11.41 11.44 9.80
C GLN A 6 -10.45 11.85 8.67
N LEU A 7 -10.03 10.91 7.81
CA LEU A 7 -9.13 11.16 6.69
C LEU A 7 -9.78 11.91 5.51
N VAL A 8 -11.11 11.89 5.39
CA VAL A 8 -11.80 12.34 4.18
C VAL A 8 -11.62 13.85 3.95
N LEU A 9 -11.95 14.69 4.94
CA LEU A 9 -11.84 16.15 4.81
C LEU A 9 -10.39 16.62 4.58
N PRO A 10 -9.38 16.19 5.37
CA PRO A 10 -7.99 16.58 5.14
C PRO A 10 -7.47 16.16 3.76
N THR A 11 -7.87 14.98 3.28
CA THR A 11 -7.46 14.51 1.94
C THR A 11 -8.07 15.36 0.84
N MET A 12 -9.36 15.73 0.95
CA MET A 12 -10.01 16.63 0.00
C MET A 12 -9.33 18.01 -0.04
N GLU A 13 -8.96 18.55 1.11
CA GLU A 13 -8.22 19.81 1.20
C GLU A 13 -6.83 19.71 0.57
N ALA A 14 -6.12 18.60 0.78
CA ALA A 14 -4.83 18.34 0.16
C ALA A 14 -4.94 18.22 -1.38
N ILE A 15 -5.95 17.51 -1.90
CA ILE A 15 -6.22 17.39 -3.34
C ILE A 15 -6.46 18.78 -3.94
N SER A 16 -7.30 19.60 -3.30
CA SER A 16 -7.56 20.97 -3.76
C SER A 16 -6.29 21.82 -3.77
N ARG A 17 -5.52 21.77 -2.68
CA ARG A 17 -4.32 22.59 -2.49
C ARG A 17 -3.19 22.24 -3.46
N TRP A 18 -2.93 20.95 -3.66
CA TRP A 18 -1.75 20.49 -4.41
C TRP A 18 -2.04 20.16 -5.87
N SER A 19 -3.27 19.77 -6.18
CA SER A 19 -3.66 19.34 -7.54
C SER A 19 -4.57 20.34 -8.24
N GLY A 20 -5.09 21.35 -7.54
CA GLY A 20 -5.97 22.38 -8.12
C GLY A 20 -7.33 21.86 -8.57
N ILE A 21 -7.73 20.66 -8.11
CA ILE A 21 -9.01 20.03 -8.46
C ILE A 21 -9.88 19.82 -7.22
N ALA A 22 -11.19 19.89 -7.38
CA ALA A 22 -12.15 19.50 -6.35
C ALA A 22 -12.61 18.05 -6.57
N VAL A 23 -13.00 17.38 -5.50
CA VAL A 23 -13.64 16.05 -5.60
C VAL A 23 -14.96 16.21 -6.38
N PRO A 24 -15.14 15.49 -7.50
CA PRO A 24 -16.16 15.85 -8.48
C PRO A 24 -17.59 15.44 -8.08
N ASN A 25 -17.76 14.49 -7.17
CA ASN A 25 -19.07 14.01 -6.73
C ASN A 25 -19.02 13.26 -5.38
N ALA A 26 -20.20 12.91 -4.85
CA ALA A 26 -20.32 12.16 -3.59
C ALA A 26 -19.70 10.76 -3.65
N ALA A 27 -19.70 10.09 -4.81
CA ALA A 27 -19.09 8.77 -4.94
C ALA A 27 -17.56 8.84 -4.78
N ALA A 28 -16.91 9.86 -5.35
CA ALA A 28 -15.48 10.09 -5.17
C ALA A 28 -15.13 10.44 -3.71
N ARG A 29 -16.01 11.15 -3.00
CA ARG A 29 -15.88 11.40 -1.56
C ARG A 29 -16.03 10.12 -0.74
N HIS A 30 -17.04 9.30 -1.03
CA HIS A 30 -17.25 8.03 -0.33
C HIS A 30 -16.13 7.02 -0.62
N GLY A 31 -15.59 6.98 -1.84
CA GLY A 31 -14.46 6.11 -2.18
C GLY A 31 -13.19 6.40 -1.38
N LEU A 32 -13.03 7.61 -0.82
CA LEU A 32 -11.94 7.88 0.13
C LEU A 32 -12.07 7.07 1.43
N ALA A 33 -13.30 6.74 1.84
CA ALA A 33 -13.53 5.93 3.04
C ALA A 33 -13.02 4.49 2.86
N ASP A 34 -13.07 3.95 1.64
CA ASP A 34 -12.63 2.58 1.34
C ASP A 34 -11.12 2.41 1.58
N PHE A 35 -10.34 3.49 1.48
CA PHE A 35 -8.90 3.46 1.74
C PHE A 35 -8.53 3.55 3.22
N ALA A 36 -9.47 3.83 4.13
CA ALA A 36 -9.18 3.99 5.55
C ALA A 36 -8.51 2.74 6.17
N ALA A 37 -9.06 1.56 5.86
CA ALA A 37 -8.52 0.30 6.36
C ALA A 37 -7.13 0.01 5.76
N LEU A 38 -6.99 0.19 4.44
CA LEU A 38 -5.71 -0.01 3.75
C LEU A 38 -4.61 0.91 4.28
N ILE A 39 -4.92 2.20 4.53
CA ILE A 39 -3.97 3.14 5.13
C ILE A 39 -3.52 2.65 6.51
N ALA A 40 -4.46 2.20 7.36
CA ALA A 40 -4.13 1.69 8.68
C ALA A 40 -3.25 0.43 8.64
N GLU A 41 -3.53 -0.49 7.71
CA GLU A 41 -2.69 -1.67 7.47
C GLU A 41 -1.27 -1.28 7.04
N LEU A 42 -1.12 -0.32 6.13
CA LEU A 42 0.18 0.19 5.70
C LEU A 42 0.93 0.91 6.83
N GLU A 43 0.22 1.68 7.66
CA GLU A 43 0.81 2.34 8.82
C GLU A 43 1.31 1.33 9.86
N ALA A 44 0.62 0.20 10.04
CA ALA A 44 1.07 -0.88 10.93
C ALA A 44 2.36 -1.56 10.43
N LEU A 45 2.66 -1.51 9.13
CA LEU A 45 3.91 -2.00 8.55
C LEU A 45 5.08 -1.01 8.71
N ARG A 46 4.82 0.23 9.12
CA ARG A 46 5.87 1.25 9.26
C ARG A 46 6.87 0.82 10.33
N GLY A 47 8.13 0.67 9.94
CA GLY A 47 9.22 0.26 10.84
C GLY A 47 9.28 -1.24 11.14
N THR A 48 8.37 -2.05 10.58
CA THR A 48 8.48 -3.52 10.61
C THR A 48 9.24 -4.05 9.40
N MET A 49 9.15 -3.34 8.27
CA MET A 49 9.87 -3.69 7.05
C MET A 49 11.35 -3.28 7.20
N GLN A 50 12.22 -4.28 7.25
CA GLN A 50 13.65 -4.11 7.08
C GLN A 50 13.95 -4.14 5.58
N PHE A 51 14.79 -3.22 5.10
CA PHE A 51 15.40 -3.39 3.79
C PHE A 51 16.28 -4.65 3.84
N GLU A 52 16.29 -5.47 2.79
CA GLU A 52 17.26 -6.56 2.71
C GLU A 52 18.68 -5.97 2.79
N GLU A 53 19.50 -6.50 3.70
CA GLU A 53 20.94 -6.20 3.77
C GLU A 53 21.59 -6.82 2.51
N GLU A 54 21.81 -5.98 1.51
CA GLU A 54 22.44 -6.28 0.21
C GLU A 54 21.64 -7.21 -0.74
N PRO A 55 21.90 -7.15 -2.07
CA PRO A 55 20.97 -7.71 -3.03
C PRO A 55 20.93 -9.21 -2.83
N SER A 56 19.74 -9.76 -2.65
CA SER A 56 19.46 -11.11 -3.13
C SER A 56 19.74 -11.06 -4.64
N GLY A 57 21.01 -11.28 -5.02
CA GLY A 57 21.44 -11.35 -6.40
C GLY A 57 20.46 -12.28 -7.10
N PHE A 58 20.04 -11.94 -8.32
CA PHE A 58 18.94 -12.61 -9.00
C PHE A 58 18.96 -14.15 -8.88
N GLU A 59 20.15 -14.77 -8.91
CA GLU A 59 20.35 -16.21 -8.73
C GLU A 59 20.00 -16.76 -7.33
N ALA A 60 20.21 -15.98 -6.27
CA ALA A 60 19.82 -16.33 -4.91
C ALA A 60 18.29 -16.32 -4.77
N ALA A 61 17.64 -15.25 -5.22
CA ALA A 61 16.18 -15.17 -5.25
C ALA A 61 15.57 -16.28 -6.13
N LEU A 62 16.19 -16.59 -7.28
CA LEU A 62 15.73 -17.66 -8.18
C LEU A 62 15.85 -19.05 -7.55
N ARG A 63 16.85 -19.31 -6.69
CA ARG A 63 16.94 -20.57 -5.92
C ARG A 63 15.87 -20.64 -4.84
N ASP A 64 15.64 -19.55 -4.10
CA ASP A 64 14.64 -19.53 -3.03
C ASP A 64 13.21 -19.69 -3.57
N CYS A 65 12.97 -19.28 -4.81
CA CYS A 65 11.71 -19.50 -5.52
C CYS A 65 11.55 -20.90 -6.15
N GLN A 66 12.53 -21.80 -6.08
CA GLN A 66 12.37 -23.16 -6.63
C GLN A 66 11.48 -24.03 -5.74
N GLU A 67 10.56 -24.77 -6.37
CA GLU A 67 9.71 -25.73 -5.65
C GLU A 67 10.56 -26.91 -5.15
N PRO A 68 10.24 -27.48 -3.96
CA PRO A 68 10.97 -28.62 -3.41
C PRO A 68 10.82 -29.84 -4.33
N GLY A 69 11.79 -30.03 -5.22
CA GLY A 69 11.80 -31.10 -6.21
C GLY A 69 12.63 -30.84 -7.47
N GLN A 70 13.06 -29.59 -7.71
CA GLN A 70 13.82 -29.23 -8.92
C GLN A 70 15.35 -29.34 -8.76
N GLY A 71 15.86 -29.54 -7.54
CA GLY A 71 17.29 -29.75 -7.25
C GLY A 71 17.76 -31.20 -7.40
N GLY A 72 17.41 -31.86 -8.51
CA GLY A 72 17.82 -33.23 -8.80
C GLY A 72 19.30 -33.34 -9.18
N ALA A 73 20.02 -34.15 -8.39
CA ALA A 73 21.38 -34.66 -8.54
C ALA A 73 22.02 -34.61 -9.95
N ALA A 74 23.24 -34.05 -10.00
CA ALA A 74 24.36 -34.54 -10.80
C ALA A 74 25.67 -34.25 -10.06
#